data_AF-A0AAX2QRU3-F1
#
_entry.id   AF-A0AAX2QRU3-F1
#
_cell.length_a   1.000
_cell.length_b   1.000
_cell.length_c   1.000
_cell.angle_alpha   90.00
_cell.angle_beta   90.00
_cell.angle_gamma   90.00
#
_symmetry.space_group_name_H-M   'P 1'
#
loop_
_entity.id
_entity.type
_entity.pdbx_description
1 polymer ?
#
loop_
_entity_poly.entity_id
_entity_poly.type
_entity_poly.pdbx_seq_one_letter_code
_entity_poly.pdbx_strand_id
1 'polypeptide(L)' 'MKYLPVFVLTLLSIFFGWLFYERYWKFRDCISQALSSCLTPDGDNLTQGGSLWAGLAGLFLLLAVISAWRAFRSR' A
#
# COMPACT_ATOMS: atom_id res chain seq x y z
N MET A 1 25.02 -10.06 1.51
CA MET A 1 23.59 -9.83 1.79
C MET A 1 22.86 -9.16 0.61
N LYS A 2 22.86 -9.76 -0.59
CA LYS A 2 22.26 -9.15 -1.81
C LYS A 2 20.72 -9.08 -1.78
N TYR A 3 20.06 -9.95 -1.00
CA TYR A 3 18.59 -10.06 -0.95
C TYR A 3 17.92 -9.34 0.24
N LEU A 4 18.71 -8.89 1.22
CA LEU A 4 18.19 -8.13 2.35
C LEU A 4 17.33 -6.93 1.93
N PRO A 5 17.73 -6.07 0.96
CA PRO A 5 16.88 -4.96 0.53
C PRO A 5 15.58 -5.45 -0.13
N VAL A 6 15.61 -6.54 -0.89
CA VAL A 6 14.41 -7.12 -1.51
C VAL A 6 13.41 -7.54 -0.44
N PHE A 7 13.88 -8.23 0.60
CA PHE A 7 13.05 -8.67 1.70
C PHE A 7 12.43 -7.50 2.47
N VAL A 8 13.24 -6.50 2.84
CA VAL A 8 12.77 -5.31 3.57
C VAL A 8 11.74 -4.52 2.76
N LEU A 9 12.00 -4.27 1.46
CA LEU A 9 11.08 -3.54 0.60
C LEU A 9 9.75 -4.30 0.40
N THR A 10 9.82 -5.63 0.30
CA THR A 10 8.61 -6.47 0.20
C THR A 10 7.78 -6.39 1.48
N LEU A 11 8.40 -6.47 2.65
CA LEU A 11 7.70 -6.33 3.93
C LEU A 11 7.04 -4.96 4.08
N LEU A 12 7.73 -3.88 3.70
CA LEU A 12 7.16 -2.53 3.71
C LEU A 12 5.96 -2.42 2.77
N SER A 13 6.06 -2.96 1.56
CA SER A 13 4.96 -2.98 0.60
C SER A 13 3.73 -3.71 1.17
N ILE A 14 3.94 -4.87 1.79
CA ILE A 14 2.86 -5.65 2.44
C ILE A 14 2.24 -4.84 3.59
N PHE A 15 3.06 -4.24 4.46
CA PHE A 15 2.58 -3.45 5.59
C PHE A 15 1.72 -2.25 5.15
N PHE A 16 2.17 -1.49 4.15
CA PHE A 16 1.39 -0.37 3.63
C PHE A 16 0.16 -0.84 2.84
N GLY A 17 0.24 -1.98 2.16
CA GLY A 17 -0.92 -2.62 1.52
C GLY A 17 -1.98 -3.04 2.53
N TRP A 18 -1.56 -3.51 3.71
CA TRP A 18 -2.47 -3.82 4.82
C TRP A 18 -3.15 -2.56 5.37
N LEU A 19 -2.41 -1.47 5.57
CA LEU A 19 -2.98 -0.18 5.99
C LEU A 19 -3.98 0.37 4.96
N PHE A 20 -3.67 0.23 3.67
CA PHE A 20 -4.60 0.54 2.59
C PHE A 20 -5.88 -0.31 2.66
N TYR A 21 -5.73 -1.61 2.93
CA TYR A 21 -6.87 -2.50 3.04
C TYR A 21 -7.81 -2.09 4.18
N GLU A 22 -7.26 -1.90 5.38
CA GLU A 22 -8.02 -1.53 6.57
C GLU A 22 -8.69 -0.16 6.45
N ARG A 23 -8.01 0.83 5.86
CA ARG A 23 -8.53 2.21 5.80
C ARG A 23 -9.38 2.51 4.59
N TYR A 24 -9.17 1.85 3.46
CA TYR A 24 -9.85 2.20 2.20
C TYR A 24 -10.54 1.01 1.55
N TRP A 25 -9.81 -0.08 1.30
CA TRP A 25 -10.36 -1.16 0.47
C TRP A 25 -11.59 -1.82 1.10
N LYS A 26 -11.57 -2.01 2.42
CA LYS A 26 -12.70 -2.54 3.20
C LYS A 26 -13.98 -1.72 3.07
N PHE A 27 -13.85 -0.41 2.87
CA PHE A 27 -14.97 0.53 2.79
C PHE A 27 -15.22 1.03 1.36
N ARG A 28 -14.58 0.43 0.36
CA ARG A 28 -14.63 0.87 -1.05
C ARG A 28 -16.05 0.97 -1.58
N ASP A 29 -16.90 -0.02 -1.29
CA ASP A 29 -18.29 -0.04 -1.76
C ASP A 29 -19.09 1.11 -1.15
N CYS A 30 -18.90 1.36 0.15
CA CYS A 30 -19.49 2.48 0.86
C CYS A 30 -19.04 3.82 0.23
N ILE A 31 -17.73 4.00 0.00
CA ILE A 31 -17.16 5.20 -0.63
C ILE A 31 -17.74 5.41 -2.03
N SER A 32 -17.90 4.33 -2.81
CA SER A 32 -18.45 4.39 -4.17
C SER A 32 -19.91 4.83 -4.21
N GLN A 33 -20.70 4.48 -3.18
CA GLN A 33 -22.11 4.85 -3.06
C GLN A 33 -22.31 6.25 -2.50
N ALA A 34 -21.46 6.68 -1.56
CA ALA A 34 -21.59 7.98 -0.90
C ALA A 34 -21.06 9.17 -1.73
N LEU A 35 -20.33 8.91 -2.84
CA LEU A 35 -19.74 9.91 -3.74
C LEU A 35 -18.83 10.97 -3.08
N SER A 36 -18.56 10.88 -1.78
CA SER A 36 -17.95 11.96 -1.01
C SER A 36 -16.99 11.47 0.07
N SER A 37 -17.39 10.52 0.93
CA SER A 37 -16.57 9.67 1.81
C SER A 37 -17.50 8.90 2.74
N CYS A 38 -17.16 7.65 3.06
CA CYS A 38 -17.81 7.02 4.22
C CYS A 38 -17.15 7.55 5.49
N LEU A 39 -17.88 8.38 6.19
CA LEU A 39 -17.53 8.84 7.52
C LEU A 39 -17.83 7.68 8.48
N THR A 40 -16.84 7.24 9.25
CA THR A 40 -17.13 6.55 10.50
C THR A 40 -18.02 7.44 11.38
N PRO A 41 -18.75 6.89 12.37
CA PRO A 41 -19.56 7.68 13.29
C PRO A 41 -18.78 8.84 13.96
N ASP A 42 -17.46 8.69 14.05
CA ASP A 42 -16.51 9.68 14.59
C ASP A 42 -16.10 10.79 13.59
N GLY A 43 -16.60 10.78 12.35
CA GLY A 43 -16.29 11.79 11.33
C GLY A 43 -14.94 11.64 10.63
N ASP A 44 -14.27 10.49 10.79
CA ASP A 44 -12.93 10.27 10.24
C ASP A 44 -12.97 10.05 8.72
N ASN A 45 -12.10 10.75 7.99
CA ASN A 45 -12.11 10.72 6.52
C ASN A 45 -11.28 9.53 5.98
N LEU A 46 -11.95 8.38 5.87
CA LEU A 46 -11.35 7.10 5.45
C LEU A 46 -10.76 7.13 4.03
N THR A 47 -11.23 8.03 3.17
CA THR A 47 -10.86 8.08 1.74
C THR A 47 -9.48 8.69 1.50
N GLN A 48 -9.12 9.77 2.22
CA GLN A 48 -7.82 10.43 2.04
C GLN A 48 -6.64 9.61 2.56
N GLY A 49 -6.84 8.83 3.63
CA GLY A 49 -5.80 7.93 4.13
C GLY A 49 -5.48 6.80 3.15
N GLY A 50 -6.50 6.28 2.47
CA GLY A 50 -6.38 5.18 1.52
C GLY A 50 -5.38 5.40 0.39
N SER A 51 -5.54 6.49 -0.35
CA SER A 51 -4.72 6.78 -1.53
C SER A 51 -3.24 6.93 -1.18
N LEU A 52 -2.93 7.52 -0.02
CA LEU A 52 -1.55 7.64 0.48
C LEU A 52 -0.93 6.27 0.74
N TRP A 53 -1.62 5.38 1.46
CA TRP A 53 -1.11 4.05 1.79
C TRP A 53 -0.95 3.18 0.53
N ALA A 54 -1.88 3.27 -0.42
CA ALA A 54 -1.76 2.59 -1.71
C ALA A 54 -0.53 3.06 -2.50
N GLY A 55 -0.28 4.37 -2.53
CA GLY A 55 0.89 4.96 -3.19
C GLY A 55 2.19 4.45 -2.60
N LEU A 56 2.30 4.44 -1.27
CA LEU A 56 3.48 3.90 -0.57
C LEU A 56 3.65 2.40 -0.84
N ALA A 57 2.57 1.62 -0.75
CA ALA A 57 2.61 0.17 -1.03
C ALA A 57 3.12 -0.12 -2.45
N GLY A 58 2.64 0.63 -3.45
CA GLY A 58 3.06 0.52 -4.84
C GLY A 58 4.52 0.94 -5.06
N LEU A 59 4.96 2.03 -4.43
CA LEU A 59 6.35 2.49 -4.52
C LEU A 59 7.32 1.44 -3.97
N PHE A 60 7.05 0.90 -2.78
CA PHE A 60 7.91 -0.12 -2.18
C PHE A 60 7.90 -1.43 -2.98
N LEU A 61 6.75 -1.80 -3.58
CA LEU A 61 6.68 -2.95 -4.48
C LEU A 61 7.56 -2.75 -5.71
N LEU A 62 7.47 -1.58 -6.36
CA LEU A 62 8.28 -1.25 -7.52
C LEU A 62 9.78 -1.32 -7.20
N LEU A 63 10.19 -0.75 -6.06
CA LEU A 63 11.57 -0.80 -5.60
C LEU A 63 12.02 -2.24 -5.29
N ALA A 64 11.14 -3.07 -4.72
CA ALA A 64 11.43 -4.47 -4.45
C ALA A 64 11.68 -5.24 -5.77
N VAL A 65 10.85 -5.02 -6.79
CA VAL A 65 11.01 -5.64 -8.12
C VAL A 65 12.30 -5.18 -8.80
N ILE A 66 12.59 -3.88 -8.80
CA ILE A 66 13.84 -3.34 -9.37
C ILE A 66 15.06 -3.94 -8.65
N SER A 67 15.01 -4.01 -7.32
CA SER A 67 16.10 -4.57 -6.52
C SER A 67 16.30 -6.06 -6.76
N ALA A 68 15.21 -6.82 -6.87
CA ALA A 68 15.25 -8.24 -7.20
C ALA A 68 15.85 -8.45 -8.59
N TRP A 69 15.38 -7.71 -9.59
CA TRP A 69 15.89 -7.78 -10.96
C TRP A 69 17.39 -7.48 -11.04
N ARG A 70 17.86 -6.44 -10.34
CA ARG A 70 19.29 -6.12 -10.23
C ARG A 70 20.09 -7.23 -9.54
N ALA A 71 19.54 -7.82 -8.48
CA ALA A 71 20.19 -8.91 -7.76
C ALA A 71 20.31 -10.18 -8.63
N PHE A 72 19.30 -10.47 -9.46
CA PHE A 72 19.33 -11.58 -10.42
C PHE A 72 20.29 -11.33 -11.58
N ARG A 73 20.35 -10.11 -12.11
CA ARG A 73 21.26 -9.75 -13.21
C ARG A 73 22.74 -9.66 -12.78
N SER A 74 23.00 -9.44 -11.49
CA SER A 74 24.35 -9.42 -10.91
C SER A 74 24.84 -10.81 -10.45
N ARG A 75 24.10 -11.88 -10.80
CA ARG A 75 24.59 -13.25 -10.76
C ARG A 75 25.06 -13.66 -12.15
#